data_AF-A0A9D5UR24-F1
#
_entry.id   AF-A0A9D5UR24-F1
#
_cell.length_a   1.000
_cell.length_b   1.000
_cell.length_c   1.000
_cell.angle_alpha   90.00
_cell.angle_beta   90.00
_cell.angle_gamma   90.00
#
_symmetry.space_group_name_H-M   'P 1'
#
loop_
_entity.id
_entity.type
_entity.pdbx_description
1 polymer ?
#
loop_
_entity_poly.entity_id
_entity_poly.type
_entity_poly.pdbx_seq_one_letter_code
_entity_poly.pdbx_strand_id
1 'polypeptide(L)' 'MPFKMDTGKRESEEYCSLCYKDGDFVYKGNDMKEFQDICHKEMIEKGMNPGLAHLFTFVTRFAPRWRKK' A
#
# COMPACT_ATOMS: atom_id res chain seq x y z
N MET A 1 3.69 -5.17 1.78
CA MET A 1 2.91 -6.23 2.48
C MET A 1 3.09 -7.54 1.73
N PRO A 2 3.42 -8.65 2.40
CA PRO A 2 3.48 -9.97 1.76
C PRO A 2 2.11 -10.30 1.16
N PHE A 3 2.08 -10.72 -0.11
CA PHE A 3 0.83 -11.01 -0.81
C PHE A 3 -0.04 -12.07 -0.12
N LYS A 4 0.57 -12.94 0.69
CA LYS A 4 -0.14 -13.95 1.49
C LYS A 4 -1.03 -13.37 2.59
N MET A 5 -0.79 -12.13 3.02
CA MET A 5 -1.60 -11.47 4.05
C MET A 5 -2.65 -10.52 3.46
N ASP A 6 -2.65 -10.35 2.14
CA ASP A 6 -3.60 -9.47 1.46
C ASP A 6 -4.99 -10.11 1.46
N THR A 7 -5.97 -9.44 2.09
CA THR A 7 -7.32 -9.98 2.26
C THR A 7 -8.28 -9.59 1.13
N GLY A 8 -7.87 -8.69 0.23
CA GLY A 8 -8.67 -8.27 -0.92
C GLY A 8 -8.29 -8.99 -2.21
N LYS A 9 -9.10 -8.75 -3.25
CA LYS A 9 -8.84 -9.25 -4.59
C LYS A 9 -7.70 -8.45 -5.20
N ARG A 10 -6.59 -9.12 -5.49
CA ARG A 10 -5.46 -8.51 -6.19
C ARG A 10 -5.79 -8.35 -7.66
N GLU A 11 -5.81 -7.11 -8.12
CA GLU A 11 -5.97 -6.77 -9.54
C GLU A 11 -4.63 -6.53 -10.23
N SER A 12 -3.55 -6.37 -9.46
CA SER A 12 -2.19 -6.15 -9.96
C SER A 12 -1.22 -7.20 -9.43
N GLU A 13 -0.32 -7.66 -10.29
CA GLU A 13 0.79 -8.56 -9.92
C GLU A 13 1.86 -7.84 -9.08
N GLU A 14 1.95 -6.51 -9.21
CA GLU A 14 2.96 -5.69 -8.54
C GLU A 14 2.46 -5.08 -7.21
N TYR A 15 1.14 -4.87 -7.08
CA TYR A 15 0.54 -4.18 -5.94
C TYR A 15 -0.48 -5.05 -5.19
N CYS A 16 -0.69 -4.77 -3.91
CA CYS A 16 -1.74 -5.40 -3.10
C CYS A 16 -3.09 -4.70 -3.31
N SER A 17 -4.17 -5.34 -2.88
CA SER A 17 -5.55 -4.85 -2.98
C SER A 17 -5.83 -3.55 -2.22
N LEU A 18 -4.92 -3.15 -1.32
CA LEU A 18 -4.97 -1.85 -0.64
C LEU A 18 -4.40 -0.71 -1.48
N CYS A 19 -3.42 -1.01 -2.33
CA CYS A 19 -2.78 -0.03 -3.21
C CYS A 19 -3.55 0.13 -4.52
N TYR A 20 -4.19 -0.95 -4.98
CA TYR A 20 -4.97 -1.02 -6.21
C TYR A 20 -6.35 -1.57 -5.90
N LYS A 21 -7.40 -0.80 -6.22
CA LYS A 21 -8.78 -1.15 -5.93
C LYS A 21 -9.69 -0.68 -7.06
N ASP A 22 -10.58 -1.55 -7.50
CA ASP A 22 -11.56 -1.29 -8.56
C ASP A 22 -10.89 -0.89 -9.90
N GLY A 23 -9.75 -1.51 -10.20
CA GLY A 23 -8.99 -1.27 -11.43
C GLY A 23 -8.15 0.00 -11.45
N ASP A 24 -8.07 0.74 -10.34
CA ASP A 24 -7.29 1.97 -10.22
C ASP A 24 -6.39 1.98 -8.97
N PHE A 25 -5.30 2.74 -9.04
CA PHE A 25 -4.47 2.98 -7.86
C PHE A 25 -5.21 3.92 -6.92
N VAL A 26 -5.36 3.53 -5.65
CA VAL A 26 -6.15 4.28 -4.65
C VAL A 26 -5.64 5.71 -4.46
N TYR A 27 -4.33 5.89 -4.66
CA TYR A 27 -3.67 7.19 -4.61
C TYR A 27 -3.38 7.77 -6.00
N LYS A 28 -4.04 8.89 -6.31
CA LYS A 28 -3.88 9.63 -7.58
C LYS A 28 -2.83 10.74 -7.53
N GLY A 29 -2.30 11.05 -6.34
CA GLY A 29 -1.25 12.04 -6.18
C GLY A 29 0.14 11.53 -6.59
N ASN A 30 1.13 12.40 -6.44
CA ASN A 30 2.53 12.12 -6.72
C ASN A 30 3.42 12.23 -5.47
N ASP A 31 2.82 12.40 -4.29
CA ASP A 31 3.51 12.52 -3.02
C ASP A 31 3.57 11.18 -2.31
N MET A 32 4.79 10.70 -2.16
CA MET A 32 5.09 9.41 -1.57
C MET A 32 4.76 9.37 -0.07
N LYS A 33 5.01 10.47 0.64
CA LYS A 33 4.72 10.58 2.07
C LYS A 33 3.21 10.54 2.34
N GLU A 34 2.44 11.23 1.52
CA GLU A 34 0.98 11.24 1.60
C GLU A 34 0.40 9.85 1.31
N PHE A 35 0.98 9.13 0.34
CA PHE A 35 0.63 7.73 0.11
C PHE A 35 0.93 6.83 1.32
N GLN A 36 2.08 7.02 1.97
CA GLN A 36 2.42 6.27 3.18
C GLN A 36 1.42 6.54 4.31
N ASP A 37 1.02 7.79 4.52
CA ASP A 37 0.05 8.14 5.56
C ASP A 37 -1.33 7.51 5.30
N ILE A 38 -1.78 7.51 4.04
CA ILE A 38 -3.04 6.86 3.64
C ILE A 38 -2.98 5.35 3.86
N CYS A 39 -1.93 4.68 3.37
CA CYS A 39 -1.78 3.24 3.57
C CYS A 39 -1.69 2.87 5.05
N HIS A 40 -1.00 3.68 5.85
CA HIS A 40 -0.84 3.44 7.28
C HIS A 40 -2.19 3.54 7.98
N LYS A 41 -2.97 4.58 7.67
CA LYS A 41 -4.31 4.79 8.22
C LYS A 41 -5.25 3.64 7.84
N GLU A 42 -5.32 3.28 6.56
CA GLU A 42 -6.15 2.17 6.06
C GLU A 42 -5.78 0.82 6.71
N MET A 43 -4.49 0.57 6.92
CA MET A 43 -4.03 -0.65 7.60
C MET A 43 -4.46 -0.68 9.08
N ILE A 44 -4.37 0.44 9.78
CA ILE A 44 -4.85 0.55 11.17
C ILE A 44 -6.36 0.38 11.24
N GLU A 45 -7.13 1.03 10.34
CA GLU A 45 -8.60 0.91 10.29
C GLU A 45 -9.05 -0.53 10.01
N LYS A 46 -8.26 -1.30 9.26
CA LYS A 46 -8.47 -2.74 9.02
C LYS A 46 -8.03 -3.65 10.17
N GLY A 47 -7.55 -3.09 11.28
CA GLY A 47 -7.14 -3.84 12.47
C GLY A 47 -5.72 -4.41 12.40
N MET A 48 -4.88 -3.92 11.49
CA MET A 48 -3.46 -4.30 11.45
C MET A 48 -2.71 -3.65 12.60
N ASN A 49 -1.77 -4.38 13.20
CA ASN A 49 -0.92 -3.84 14.25
C ASN A 49 -0.10 -2.63 13.73
N PRO A 50 -0.12 -1.46 14.40
CA PRO A 50 0.60 -0.25 13.98
C PRO A 50 2.08 -0.48 13.63
N GLY A 51 2.77 -1.36 14.34
CA GLY A 51 4.18 -1.68 14.04
C GLY A 51 4.36 -2.36 12.68
N LEU A 52 3.46 -3.29 12.33
CA LEU A 52 3.44 -3.95 11.02
C LEU A 52 2.98 -2.99 9.92
N ALA A 53 1.99 -2.15 10.22
CA ALA A 53 1.53 -1.11 9.30
C ALA A 53 2.68 -0.17 8.92
N HIS A 54 3.47 0.29 9.90
CA HIS A 54 4.63 1.16 9.66
C HIS A 54 5.72 0.48 8.84
N LEU A 55 6.03 -0.79 9.12
CA LEU A 55 6.99 -1.55 8.31
C LEU A 55 6.50 -1.69 6.87
N PHE A 56 5.21 -1.96 6.68
CA PHE A 56 4.64 -2.13 5.35
C PHE A 56 4.52 -0.84 4.56
N THR A 57 4.20 0.29 5.18
CA THR A 57 4.28 1.60 4.52
C THR A 57 5.71 2.03 4.28
N PHE A 58 6.67 1.63 5.11
CA PHE A 58 8.07 1.93 4.84
C PHE A 58 8.56 1.23 3.57
N VAL A 59 8.21 -0.05 3.37
CA VAL A 59 8.64 -0.80 2.17
C VAL A 59 7.95 -0.34 0.89
N THR A 60 6.80 0.34 0.95
CA THR A 60 6.18 0.91 -0.27
C THR A 60 7.07 1.95 -0.92
N ARG A 61 8.05 2.54 -0.20
CA ARG A 61 9.09 3.39 -0.79
C ARG A 61 9.86 2.74 -1.92
N PHE A 62 10.08 1.44 -1.82
CA PHE A 62 10.85 0.68 -2.78
C PHE A 62 9.97 0.11 -3.91
N ALA A 63 8.67 0.40 -3.89
CA ALA A 63 7.76 -0.08 -4.92
C ALA A 63 8.13 0.54 -6.29
N PRO A 64 7.88 -0.19 -7.40
CA PRO A 64 8.29 0.23 -8.75
C PRO A 64 7.81 1.63 -9.13
N ARG A 65 6.62 2.04 -8.67
CA ARG A 65 6.05 3.38 -8.91
C ARG A 65 6.88 4.53 -8.32
N TRP A 66 7.46 4.36 -7.14
CA TRP A 66 8.22 5.40 -6.43
C TRP A 66 9.70 5.35 -6.74
N ARG A 67 10.15 4.21 -7.26
CA ARG A 67 11.50 4.03 -7.77
C ARG A 67 11.63 4.82 -9.08
N LYS A 68 11.83 6.14 -8.97
CA LYS A 68 12.32 6.97 -10.07
C LYS A 68 13.59 6.32 -10.59
N LYS A 69 13.61 6.08 -11.90
CA LYS A 69 14.74 5.50 -12.64
C LYS A 69 15.99 6.37 -12.48
#